data_AF-A0A538Q7W4-F1
#
_entry.id   AF-A0A538Q7W4-F1
#
_cell.length_a   1.000
_cell.length_b   1.000
_cell.length_c   1.000
_cell.angle_alpha   90.00
_cell.angle_beta   90.00
_cell.angle_gamma   90.00
#
_symmetry.space_group_name_H-M   'P 1'
#
loop_
_entity.id
_entity.type
_entity.pdbx_description
1 polymer ?
#
loop_
_entity_poly.entity_id
_entity_poly.type
_entity_poly.pdbx_seq_one_letter_code
_entity_poly.pdbx_strand_id
1 'polypeptide(L)'
;MHQFGLILENVDGFAPDPTTHFVLRSVPHTLSLATSVTRPPGSPNPPADRTGWSGDGAPDAGALRDFMTGAIRQHYTKSLARIPGTDFQLANDTQLGQIDQFMRETGRTNELVLNNVVMSDAAAETGRSLFLSVGCNACHGNAGANAGTANFNFNTGVESSRNPALAAFPHDGGFGTTPRPDGSFGDGTFNVPPLIEAADTGPFFHTATSIVGAPAHNVATATTIEEAVAFYTTAAFRNAPDGFPIGLNATQIDDVGRFLRGLNAAFSAAIAIKRIDAELKVVAQFHNTQLAIQRQLIQLANVETNDAINVLSAVSNLDAASVTQFKNASTQLTTAATTTDEATRVTALNAARTALTRGSAGIATNVSYTIGNGSVMF
;
A
#
# COMPACT_ATOMS: atom_id res chain seq x y z
N MET A 1 -13.70 2.06 16.27
CA MET A 1 -12.70 2.90 15.55
C MET A 1 -11.33 2.24 15.60
N HIS A 2 -10.56 2.32 16.70
CA HIS A 2 -9.19 1.76 16.75
C HIS A 2 -9.11 0.25 16.53
N GLN A 3 -10.08 -0.53 17.02
CA GLN A 3 -10.12 -1.98 16.78
C GLN A 3 -10.25 -2.38 15.30
N PHE A 4 -10.62 -1.42 14.44
CA PHE A 4 -10.80 -1.62 13.00
C PHE A 4 -9.73 -0.92 12.16
N GLY A 5 -8.71 -0.32 12.79
CA GLY A 5 -7.67 0.45 12.08
C GLY A 5 -8.19 1.73 11.41
N LEU A 6 -9.31 2.28 11.87
CA LEU A 6 -9.91 3.49 11.28
C LEU A 6 -9.56 4.73 12.09
N ILE A 7 -9.36 5.83 11.37
CA ILE A 7 -9.20 7.18 11.89
C ILE A 7 -10.38 8.06 11.46
N LEU A 8 -10.65 9.09 12.26
CA LEU A 8 -11.64 10.11 11.93
C LEU A 8 -10.98 11.14 11.00
N GLU A 9 -11.57 11.38 9.83
CA GLU A 9 -11.08 12.37 8.87
C GLU A 9 -12.09 13.48 8.62
N ASN A 10 -11.57 14.69 8.40
CA ASN A 10 -12.34 15.92 8.17
C ASN A 10 -12.36 16.24 6.67
N VAL A 11 -12.63 15.24 5.85
CA VAL A 11 -12.55 15.33 4.38
C VAL A 11 -13.50 16.38 3.82
N ASP A 12 -14.65 16.56 4.48
CA ASP A 12 -15.69 17.54 4.09
C ASP A 12 -15.59 18.86 4.87
N GLY A 13 -14.46 19.08 5.55
CA GLY A 13 -14.16 20.30 6.30
C GLY A 13 -14.43 20.20 7.80
N PHE A 14 -14.18 21.31 8.50
CA PHE A 14 -14.30 21.40 9.96
C PHE A 14 -15.67 21.98 10.34
N ALA A 15 -16.68 21.12 10.41
CA ALA A 15 -17.97 21.49 11.01
C ALA A 15 -17.89 21.40 12.55
N PRO A 16 -18.74 22.15 13.29
CA PRO A 16 -18.70 22.15 14.74
C PRO A 16 -19.13 20.82 15.40
N ASP A 17 -19.80 19.93 14.66
CA ASP A 17 -20.25 18.63 15.17
C ASP A 17 -19.41 17.46 14.60
N PRO A 18 -18.55 16.82 15.42
CA PRO A 18 -17.70 15.69 15.04
C PRO A 18 -18.46 14.42 14.63
N THR A 19 -19.78 14.36 14.84
CA THR A 19 -20.57 13.15 14.60
C THR A 19 -21.37 13.15 13.31
N THR A 20 -21.46 14.29 12.61
CA THR A 20 -22.32 14.45 11.43
C THR A 20 -21.57 14.79 10.14
N HIS A 21 -20.34 15.27 10.21
CA HIS A 21 -19.54 15.72 9.05
C HIS A 21 -18.20 14.98 8.89
N PHE A 22 -18.00 13.93 9.68
CA PHE A 22 -16.71 13.25 9.79
C PHE A 22 -16.91 11.80 9.42
N VAL A 23 -16.02 11.31 8.56
CA VAL A 23 -16.04 9.92 8.09
C VAL A 23 -14.93 9.14 8.77
N LEU A 24 -15.08 7.82 8.77
CA LEU A 24 -14.04 6.92 9.25
C LEU A 24 -13.35 6.29 8.05
N ARG A 25 -12.06 6.57 7.90
CA ARG A 25 -11.22 5.96 6.86
C ARG A 25 -10.12 5.11 7.47
N SER A 26 -9.75 4.04 6.78
CA SER A 26 -8.51 3.31 7.05
C SER A 26 -7.32 4.17 6.59
N VAL A 27 -6.12 3.88 7.09
CA VAL A 27 -4.91 4.58 6.63
C VAL A 27 -4.31 3.82 5.45
N PRO A 28 -4.27 4.38 4.23
CA PRO A 28 -3.62 3.72 3.10
C PRO A 28 -2.09 3.78 3.27
N HIS A 29 -1.37 2.82 2.70
CA HIS A 29 0.07 2.92 2.59
C HIS A 29 0.47 4.08 1.65
N THR A 30 1.68 4.61 1.81
CA THR A 30 2.21 5.72 0.97
C THR A 30 3.25 5.26 -0.04
N LEU A 31 3.42 3.95 -0.21
CA LEU A 31 4.32 3.36 -1.19
C LEU A 31 3.84 3.61 -2.63
N SER A 32 4.82 3.80 -3.52
CA SER A 32 4.70 3.79 -4.98
C SER A 32 3.82 4.89 -5.59
N LEU A 33 3.69 6.02 -4.89
CA LEU A 33 2.88 7.17 -5.35
C LEU A 33 3.34 7.73 -6.70
N ALA A 34 4.60 7.54 -7.11
CA ALA A 34 5.05 7.87 -8.46
C ALA A 34 4.25 7.18 -9.59
N THR A 35 3.65 6.02 -9.28
CA THR A 35 2.90 5.22 -10.25
C THR A 35 1.41 5.20 -10.00
N SER A 36 0.93 5.66 -8.83
CA SER A 36 -0.47 5.50 -8.43
C SER A 36 -1.28 6.79 -8.32
N VAL A 37 -0.70 7.97 -8.52
CA VAL A 37 -1.45 9.24 -8.38
C VAL A 37 -1.77 9.94 -9.70
N THR A 38 -1.46 9.32 -10.84
CA THR A 38 -1.69 9.96 -12.14
C THR A 38 -3.18 10.21 -12.38
N ARG A 39 -3.56 11.46 -12.58
CA ARG A 39 -4.95 11.82 -12.87
C ARG A 39 -5.39 11.35 -14.27
N PRO A 40 -6.64 10.87 -14.44
CA PRO A 40 -7.21 10.54 -15.74
C PRO A 40 -7.23 11.72 -16.72
N PRO A 41 -6.93 11.48 -18.02
CA PRO A 41 -7.10 12.50 -19.05
C PRO A 41 -8.55 12.99 -19.11
N GLY A 42 -8.73 14.32 -19.19
CA GLY A 42 -10.05 14.94 -19.33
C GLY A 42 -10.91 14.97 -18.06
N SER A 43 -10.43 14.47 -16.92
CA SER A 43 -11.14 14.63 -15.64
C SER A 43 -10.98 16.05 -15.07
N PRO A 44 -11.84 16.46 -14.11
CA PRO A 44 -11.68 17.74 -13.41
C PRO A 44 -10.28 17.94 -12.82
N ASN A 45 -9.83 19.20 -12.82
CA ASN A 45 -8.60 19.66 -12.18
C ASN A 45 -8.91 21.00 -11.49
N PRO A 46 -8.85 21.10 -10.15
CA PRO A 46 -8.34 20.11 -9.20
C PRO A 46 -9.18 18.81 -9.10
N PRO A 47 -8.59 17.70 -8.57
CA PRO A 47 -7.20 17.62 -8.08
C PRO A 47 -6.17 17.44 -9.19
N ALA A 48 -4.92 17.83 -8.93
CA ALA A 48 -3.79 17.67 -9.84
C ALA A 48 -3.28 16.21 -9.88
N ASP A 49 -3.24 15.57 -8.72
CA ASP A 49 -2.84 14.19 -8.48
C ASP A 49 -3.97 13.44 -7.72
N ARG A 50 -4.15 12.16 -8.01
CA ARG A 50 -5.15 11.28 -7.38
C ARG A 50 -4.62 10.73 -6.05
N THR A 51 -4.56 11.56 -5.03
CA THR A 51 -4.03 11.20 -3.70
C THR A 51 -5.14 10.76 -2.73
N GLY A 52 -4.88 9.70 -1.95
CA GLY A 52 -5.80 9.21 -0.91
C GLY A 52 -6.99 8.39 -1.45
N TRP A 53 -7.83 7.89 -0.54
CA TRP A 53 -8.92 6.96 -0.86
C TRP A 53 -9.92 7.46 -1.89
N SER A 54 -10.20 8.76 -1.94
CA SER A 54 -11.12 9.35 -2.92
C SER A 54 -10.40 10.03 -4.08
N GLY A 55 -9.07 10.09 -4.04
CA GLY A 55 -8.27 10.73 -5.09
C GLY A 55 -8.28 12.26 -5.06
N ASP A 56 -8.82 12.89 -4.01
CA ASP A 56 -8.85 14.33 -3.75
C ASP A 56 -8.34 14.69 -2.35
N GLY A 57 -7.53 13.81 -1.73
CA GLY A 57 -7.03 14.01 -0.37
C GLY A 57 -6.02 15.16 -0.22
N ALA A 58 -5.58 15.78 -1.31
CA ALA A 58 -4.72 16.95 -1.29
C ALA A 58 -5.54 18.24 -1.44
N PRO A 59 -5.32 19.27 -0.60
CA PRO A 59 -6.02 20.55 -0.70
C PRO A 59 -5.56 21.40 -1.90
N ASP A 60 -6.17 22.57 -2.06
CA ASP A 60 -5.78 23.61 -3.01
C ASP A 60 -5.80 23.12 -4.47
N ALA A 61 -4.65 23.03 -5.14
CA ALA A 61 -4.56 22.48 -6.50
C ALA A 61 -4.72 20.95 -6.52
N GLY A 62 -4.70 20.30 -5.36
CA GLY A 62 -4.79 18.85 -5.21
C GLY A 62 -3.57 18.12 -5.77
N ALA A 63 -2.39 18.75 -5.75
CA ALA A 63 -1.15 18.08 -6.11
C ALA A 63 -0.63 17.28 -4.92
N LEU A 64 0.12 16.21 -5.18
CA LEU A 64 0.68 15.36 -4.14
C LEU A 64 1.54 16.16 -3.16
N ARG A 65 2.28 17.16 -3.64
CA ARG A 65 3.02 18.12 -2.82
C ARG A 65 2.16 18.85 -1.77
N ASP A 66 0.88 19.09 -2.06
CA ASP A 66 -0.03 19.87 -1.21
C ASP A 66 -0.66 19.01 -0.12
N PHE A 67 -0.55 17.67 -0.20
CA PHE A 67 -1.04 16.75 0.83
C PHE A 67 -0.58 17.14 2.24
N MET A 68 0.70 17.53 2.37
CA MET A 68 1.26 17.93 3.67
C MET A 68 0.62 19.21 4.23
N THR A 69 0.16 20.12 3.38
CA THR A 69 -0.59 21.31 3.80
C THR A 69 -1.87 20.90 4.51
N GLY A 70 -2.59 19.91 3.96
CA GLY A 70 -3.78 19.33 4.59
C GLY A 70 -3.44 18.64 5.91
N ALA A 71 -2.45 17.75 5.90
CA ALA A 71 -2.03 16.99 7.07
C ALA A 71 -1.59 17.90 8.23
N ILE A 72 -0.83 18.97 7.97
CA ILE A 72 -0.42 19.96 8.99
C ILE A 72 -1.65 20.64 9.60
N ARG A 73 -2.56 21.14 8.76
CA ARG A 73 -3.77 21.83 9.22
C ARG A 73 -4.68 20.92 10.03
N GLN A 74 -4.75 19.63 9.68
CA GLN A 74 -5.65 18.68 10.34
C GLN A 74 -5.05 18.07 11.61
N HIS A 75 -3.77 17.69 11.60
CA HIS A 75 -3.19 16.78 12.61
C HIS A 75 -2.00 17.35 13.41
N TYR A 76 -1.30 18.38 12.92
CA TYR A 76 -0.09 18.91 13.58
C TYR A 76 -0.32 20.25 14.27
N THR A 77 -1.49 20.42 14.88
CA THR A 77 -1.92 21.67 15.52
C THR A 77 -1.81 21.60 17.03
N LYS A 78 -1.23 22.62 17.68
CA LYS A 78 -1.18 22.72 19.16
C LYS A 78 -2.55 22.82 19.82
N SER A 79 -3.55 23.34 19.11
CA SER A 79 -4.92 23.46 19.58
C SER A 79 -5.93 23.23 18.44
N LEU A 80 -7.19 22.96 18.80
CA LEU A 80 -8.28 22.80 17.83
C LEU A 80 -8.71 24.11 17.16
N ALA A 81 -8.14 25.26 17.56
CA ALA A 81 -8.38 26.53 16.88
C ALA A 81 -7.70 26.61 15.50
N ARG A 82 -6.63 25.83 15.30
CA ARG A 82 -5.96 25.63 14.00
C ARG A 82 -5.55 26.93 13.30
N ILE A 83 -4.95 27.84 14.05
CA ILE A 83 -4.51 29.15 13.57
C ILE A 83 -3.07 29.04 13.02
N PRO A 84 -2.84 29.28 11.72
CA PRO A 84 -1.48 29.33 11.15
C PRO A 84 -0.58 30.34 11.88
N GLY A 85 0.67 29.97 12.13
CA GLY A 85 1.65 30.79 12.86
C GLY A 85 1.55 30.72 14.39
N THR A 86 0.40 30.30 14.93
CA THR A 86 0.17 30.12 16.37
C THR A 86 0.18 28.64 16.74
N ASP A 87 -0.73 27.88 16.12
CA ASP A 87 -0.95 26.47 16.41
C ASP A 87 -0.05 25.55 15.59
N PHE A 88 0.37 25.98 14.40
CA PHE A 88 1.26 25.25 13.50
C PHE A 88 2.00 26.19 12.55
N GLN A 89 3.06 25.69 11.93
CA GLN A 89 3.72 26.36 10.81
C GLN A 89 3.50 25.52 9.55
N LEU A 90 3.14 26.17 8.45
CA LEU A 90 3.08 25.51 7.15
C LEU A 90 4.50 25.27 6.62
N ALA A 91 4.65 24.19 5.87
CA ALA A 91 5.86 23.97 5.09
C ALA A 91 6.00 25.05 4.02
N ASN A 92 7.23 25.53 3.79
CA ASN A 92 7.54 26.43 2.69
C ASN A 92 7.66 25.67 1.36
N ASP A 93 7.73 26.39 0.24
CA ASP A 93 7.76 25.79 -1.10
C ASP A 93 8.89 24.78 -1.32
N THR A 94 10.08 25.05 -0.76
CA THR A 94 11.23 24.14 -0.83
C THR A 94 10.93 22.85 -0.08
N GLN A 95 10.38 22.95 1.12
CA GLN A 95 10.01 21.78 1.94
C GLN A 95 8.90 20.96 1.26
N LEU A 96 7.88 21.62 0.69
CA LEU A 96 6.83 20.94 -0.07
C LEU A 96 7.39 20.21 -1.30
N GLY A 97 8.35 20.81 -2.01
CA GLY A 97 9.03 20.16 -3.14
C GLY A 97 9.86 18.93 -2.72
N GLN A 98 10.56 19.01 -1.58
CA GLN A 98 11.30 17.88 -1.02
C GLN A 98 10.39 16.73 -0.58
N ILE A 99 9.23 17.06 0.00
CA ILE A 99 8.23 16.08 0.43
C ILE A 99 7.58 15.39 -0.77
N ASP A 100 7.24 16.13 -1.83
CA ASP A 100 6.75 15.55 -3.09
C ASP A 100 7.75 14.57 -3.70
N GLN A 101 9.01 14.98 -3.80
CA GLN A 101 10.07 14.11 -4.30
C GLN A 101 10.20 12.85 -3.42
N PHE A 102 10.22 13.02 -2.10
CA PHE A 102 10.31 11.90 -1.16
C PHE A 102 9.14 10.92 -1.34
N MET A 103 7.90 11.41 -1.40
CA MET A 103 6.71 10.56 -1.56
C MET A 103 6.71 9.83 -2.91
N ARG A 104 7.13 10.48 -4.00
CA ARG A 104 7.24 9.84 -5.32
C ARG A 104 8.40 8.84 -5.38
N GLU A 105 9.48 9.06 -4.64
CA GLU A 105 10.62 8.14 -4.58
C GLU A 105 10.49 7.05 -3.50
N THR A 106 9.36 6.99 -2.78
CA THR A 106 9.07 5.94 -1.81
C THR A 106 8.35 4.78 -2.51
N GLY A 107 8.90 3.58 -2.42
CA GLY A 107 8.38 2.36 -3.05
C GLY A 107 8.92 2.17 -4.47
N ARG A 108 8.13 1.54 -5.34
CA ARG A 108 8.49 1.31 -6.73
C ARG A 108 8.15 2.53 -7.58
N THR A 109 8.94 2.73 -8.64
CA THR A 109 8.79 3.83 -9.60
C THR A 109 8.44 3.35 -11.01
N ASN A 110 8.21 2.04 -11.18
CA ASN A 110 7.78 1.42 -12.41
C ASN A 110 6.61 0.46 -12.15
N GLU A 111 5.82 0.21 -13.20
CA GLU A 111 4.84 -0.87 -13.23
C GLU A 111 5.48 -2.19 -13.70
N LEU A 112 4.86 -3.30 -13.31
CA LEU A 112 5.15 -4.61 -13.88
C LEU A 112 4.41 -4.80 -15.20
N VAL A 113 4.74 -5.87 -15.92
CA VAL A 113 3.94 -6.41 -17.02
C VAL A 113 3.55 -7.82 -16.66
N LEU A 114 2.37 -8.00 -16.06
CA LEU A 114 1.95 -9.28 -15.46
C LEU A 114 1.83 -10.42 -16.48
N ASN A 115 1.62 -10.11 -17.76
CA ASN A 115 1.64 -11.12 -18.83
C ASN A 115 3.01 -11.79 -18.99
N ASN A 116 4.09 -11.14 -18.58
CA ASN A 116 5.45 -11.68 -18.66
C ASN A 116 5.89 -12.33 -17.34
N VAL A 117 5.21 -12.03 -16.24
CA VAL A 117 5.50 -12.63 -14.93
C VAL A 117 5.10 -14.10 -14.94
N VAL A 118 5.97 -14.94 -14.38
CA VAL A 118 5.69 -16.37 -14.17
C VAL A 118 6.01 -16.71 -12.72
N MET A 119 4.99 -17.14 -11.97
CA MET A 119 5.12 -17.54 -10.58
C MET A 119 5.66 -18.97 -10.48
N SER A 120 6.49 -19.22 -9.46
CA SER A 120 7.04 -20.55 -9.20
C SER A 120 6.04 -21.47 -8.49
N ASP A 121 5.28 -20.93 -7.53
CA ASP A 121 4.18 -21.64 -6.88
C ASP A 121 3.01 -21.83 -7.86
N ALA A 122 2.56 -23.08 -8.04
CA ALA A 122 1.54 -23.41 -9.04
C ALA A 122 0.17 -22.78 -8.73
N ALA A 123 -0.17 -22.62 -7.45
CA ALA A 123 -1.40 -21.96 -7.04
C ALA A 123 -1.30 -20.44 -7.24
N ALA A 124 -0.16 -19.82 -6.91
CA ALA A 124 0.09 -18.42 -7.24
C ALA A 124 0.09 -18.16 -8.76
N GLU A 125 0.60 -19.08 -9.59
CA GLU A 125 0.54 -18.94 -11.05
C GLU A 125 -0.90 -19.04 -11.57
N THR A 126 -1.69 -19.93 -10.98
CA THR A 126 -3.14 -20.01 -11.23
C THR A 126 -3.82 -18.69 -10.86
N GLY A 127 -3.49 -18.13 -9.68
CA GLY A 127 -3.96 -16.84 -9.22
C GLY A 127 -3.62 -15.67 -10.15
N ARG A 128 -2.38 -15.63 -10.65
CA ARG A 128 -1.95 -14.64 -11.65
C ARG A 128 -2.80 -14.73 -12.92
N SER A 129 -3.00 -15.94 -13.44
CA SER A 129 -3.83 -16.16 -14.63
C SER A 129 -5.28 -15.72 -14.40
N LEU A 130 -5.86 -16.06 -13.24
CA LEU A 130 -7.21 -15.65 -12.87
C LEU A 130 -7.32 -14.12 -12.77
N PHE A 131 -6.38 -13.47 -12.10
CA PHE A 131 -6.33 -12.01 -11.96
C PHE A 131 -6.41 -11.30 -13.32
N LEU A 132 -5.69 -11.82 -14.32
CA LEU A 132 -5.69 -11.29 -15.68
C LEU A 132 -7.00 -11.58 -16.44
N SER A 133 -7.68 -12.69 -16.16
CA SER A 133 -8.83 -13.14 -16.95
C SER A 133 -10.20 -12.74 -16.38
N VAL A 134 -10.34 -12.61 -15.06
CA VAL A 134 -11.66 -12.41 -14.42
C VAL A 134 -12.03 -10.93 -14.22
N GLY A 135 -11.15 -10.02 -14.61
CA GLY A 135 -11.43 -8.57 -14.60
C GLY A 135 -10.71 -7.77 -13.52
N CYS A 136 -9.97 -8.39 -12.59
CA CYS A 136 -9.16 -7.66 -11.59
C CYS A 136 -8.19 -6.68 -12.27
N ASN A 137 -7.55 -7.12 -13.36
CA ASN A 137 -6.62 -6.31 -14.15
C ASN A 137 -7.26 -5.14 -14.91
N ALA A 138 -8.59 -5.04 -14.98
CA ALA A 138 -9.26 -3.92 -15.63
C ALA A 138 -9.12 -2.62 -14.82
N CYS A 139 -9.25 -2.71 -13.49
CA CYS A 139 -9.06 -1.58 -12.58
C CYS A 139 -7.64 -1.55 -12.01
N HIS A 140 -7.08 -2.72 -11.70
CA HIS A 140 -5.73 -2.87 -11.17
C HIS A 140 -4.75 -3.31 -12.26
N GLY A 141 -4.52 -2.46 -13.26
CA GLY A 141 -3.64 -2.75 -14.38
C GLY A 141 -2.24 -3.16 -13.91
N ASN A 142 -1.84 -4.38 -14.26
CA ASN A 142 -0.61 -5.03 -13.80
C ASN A 142 -0.47 -5.16 -12.27
N ALA A 143 -1.59 -5.29 -11.55
CA ALA A 143 -1.66 -5.21 -10.08
C ALA A 143 -1.22 -3.85 -9.50
N GLY A 144 -1.08 -2.83 -10.35
CA GLY A 144 -0.94 -1.44 -9.94
C GLY A 144 -2.28 -0.78 -9.63
N ALA A 145 -2.25 0.54 -9.57
CA ALA A 145 -3.40 1.39 -9.22
C ALA A 145 -4.16 1.95 -10.44
N ASN A 146 -3.71 1.64 -11.65
CA ASN A 146 -4.16 2.33 -12.85
C ASN A 146 -5.05 1.46 -13.74
N ALA A 147 -6.14 2.03 -14.23
CA ALA A 147 -6.83 1.53 -15.41
C ALA A 147 -6.22 2.22 -16.65
N GLY A 148 -5.43 1.46 -17.43
CA GLY A 148 -4.60 2.05 -18.47
C GLY A 148 -3.43 2.84 -17.89
N THR A 149 -3.38 4.15 -18.11
CA THR A 149 -2.25 5.01 -17.72
C THR A 149 -2.55 5.95 -16.56
N ALA A 150 -3.72 5.83 -15.92
CA ALA A 150 -4.15 6.74 -14.88
C ALA A 150 -4.99 6.04 -13.81
N ASN A 151 -5.09 6.69 -12.66
CA ASN A 151 -5.83 6.22 -11.51
C ASN A 151 -7.26 6.77 -11.56
N PHE A 152 -8.22 5.86 -11.70
CA PHE A 152 -9.64 6.19 -11.75
C PHE A 152 -10.31 5.89 -10.40
N ASN A 153 -11.43 6.56 -10.16
CA ASN A 153 -12.29 6.18 -9.05
C ASN A 153 -13.41 5.26 -9.52
N PHE A 154 -13.82 4.34 -8.66
CA PHE A 154 -14.94 3.43 -8.88
C PHE A 154 -15.80 3.30 -7.64
N ASN A 155 -17.09 3.05 -7.83
CA ASN A 155 -18.00 2.58 -6.80
C ASN A 155 -18.17 1.06 -6.92
N THR A 156 -17.37 0.35 -6.14
CA THR A 156 -17.36 -1.12 -6.07
C THR A 156 -18.32 -1.67 -5.02
N GLY A 157 -19.15 -0.83 -4.39
CA GLY A 157 -20.13 -1.26 -3.38
C GLY A 157 -19.55 -1.52 -1.99
N VAL A 158 -18.27 -1.20 -1.75
CA VAL A 158 -17.61 -1.36 -0.44
C VAL A 158 -18.39 -0.66 0.67
N GLU A 159 -18.89 0.56 0.45
CA GLU A 159 -19.68 1.28 1.46
C GLU A 159 -21.00 0.61 1.80
N SER A 160 -21.60 -0.14 0.87
CA SER A 160 -22.83 -0.89 1.13
C SER A 160 -22.60 -2.12 2.01
N SER A 161 -21.34 -2.56 2.12
CA SER A 161 -20.91 -3.72 2.94
C SER A 161 -20.11 -3.29 4.17
N ARG A 162 -20.24 -2.03 4.58
CA ARG A 162 -19.59 -1.49 5.77
C ARG A 162 -19.98 -2.28 7.02
N ASN A 163 -19.03 -2.47 7.93
CA ASN A 163 -19.24 -3.17 9.18
C ASN A 163 -20.38 -2.51 9.99
N PRO A 164 -21.41 -3.28 10.44
CA PRO A 164 -22.54 -2.74 11.20
C PRO A 164 -22.16 -1.99 12.48
N ALA A 165 -20.99 -2.28 13.06
CA ALA A 165 -20.45 -1.56 14.20
C ALA A 165 -20.16 -0.08 13.92
N LEU A 166 -20.18 0.34 12.65
CA LEU A 166 -19.99 1.71 12.21
C LEU A 166 -21.30 2.46 11.92
N ALA A 167 -22.47 1.85 12.16
CA ALA A 167 -23.77 2.44 11.83
C ALA A 167 -24.05 3.81 12.46
N ALA A 168 -23.36 4.15 13.56
CA ALA A 168 -23.47 5.46 14.21
C ALA A 168 -22.65 6.57 13.55
N PHE A 169 -21.82 6.25 12.55
CA PHE A 169 -20.99 7.21 11.83
C PHE A 169 -21.54 7.43 10.42
N PRO A 170 -21.44 8.66 9.86
CA PRO A 170 -21.78 8.93 8.48
C PRO A 170 -21.11 7.95 7.50
N HIS A 171 -21.77 7.73 6.38
CA HIS A 171 -21.16 7.07 5.24
C HIS A 171 -20.06 7.95 4.63
N ASP A 172 -19.08 7.31 4.03
CA ASP A 172 -18.08 7.99 3.23
C ASP A 172 -18.58 8.14 1.80
N GLY A 173 -18.84 9.38 1.39
CA GLY A 173 -19.40 9.67 0.08
C GLY A 173 -18.36 9.76 -1.03
N GLY A 174 -17.07 9.54 -0.75
CA GLY A 174 -16.04 9.44 -1.79
C GLY A 174 -15.55 10.78 -2.31
N PHE A 175 -15.42 10.90 -3.63
CA PHE A 175 -14.80 12.06 -4.30
C PHE A 175 -15.70 13.29 -4.39
N GLY A 176 -15.13 14.44 -4.06
CA GLY A 176 -15.77 15.74 -4.09
C GLY A 176 -16.67 16.01 -2.89
N THR A 177 -17.24 17.21 -2.84
CA THR A 177 -18.00 17.70 -1.67
C THR A 177 -19.49 17.85 -1.95
N THR A 178 -20.03 17.14 -2.95
CA THR A 178 -21.45 17.27 -3.33
C THR A 178 -22.32 16.56 -2.30
N PRO A 179 -23.28 17.24 -1.63
CA PRO A 179 -24.13 16.59 -0.64
C PRO A 179 -24.97 15.46 -1.24
N ARG A 180 -25.07 14.33 -0.54
CA ARG A 180 -25.85 13.16 -0.93
C ARG A 180 -27.09 12.98 -0.06
N PRO A 181 -28.13 12.29 -0.55
CA PRO A 181 -29.36 12.04 0.23
C PRO A 181 -29.14 11.25 1.53
N ASP A 182 -28.07 10.48 1.63
CA ASP A 182 -27.67 9.70 2.82
C ASP A 182 -26.92 10.54 3.87
N GLY A 183 -26.73 11.84 3.62
CA GLY A 183 -26.03 12.77 4.51
C GLY A 183 -24.51 12.80 4.34
N SER A 184 -23.94 11.97 3.47
CA SER A 184 -22.52 12.02 3.11
C SER A 184 -22.25 13.02 1.98
N PHE A 185 -20.98 13.25 1.65
CA PHE A 185 -20.56 14.16 0.58
C PHE A 185 -19.68 13.44 -0.44
N GLY A 186 -19.89 13.72 -1.71
CA GLY A 186 -19.13 13.17 -2.84
C GLY A 186 -19.99 12.42 -3.86
N ASP A 187 -19.35 11.77 -4.82
CA ASP A 187 -20.02 11.03 -5.91
C ASP A 187 -20.14 9.52 -5.65
N GLY A 188 -19.59 9.03 -4.55
CA GLY A 188 -19.63 7.63 -4.10
C GLY A 188 -18.51 6.77 -4.66
N THR A 189 -17.55 7.38 -5.36
CA THR A 189 -16.43 6.67 -5.99
C THR A 189 -15.15 6.85 -5.18
N PHE A 190 -14.31 5.81 -5.21
CA PHE A 190 -13.03 5.74 -4.51
C PHE A 190 -11.92 5.34 -5.48
N ASN A 191 -10.76 5.92 -5.27
CA ASN A 191 -9.51 5.69 -5.97
C ASN A 191 -9.02 4.24 -5.77
N VAL A 192 -8.45 3.66 -6.82
CA VAL A 192 -7.89 2.31 -6.80
C VAL A 192 -6.50 2.29 -6.13
N PRO A 193 -6.30 1.55 -5.03
CA PRO A 193 -4.96 1.36 -4.45
C PRO A 193 -4.12 0.37 -5.29
N PRO A 194 -2.79 0.49 -5.31
CA PRO A 194 -1.92 -0.53 -5.90
C PRO A 194 -1.93 -1.79 -5.03
N LEU A 195 -1.77 -2.97 -5.65
CA LEU A 195 -1.86 -4.27 -4.98
C LEU A 195 -0.51 -4.97 -4.81
N ILE A 196 0.51 -4.60 -5.60
CA ILE A 196 1.86 -5.18 -5.52
C ILE A 196 2.39 -5.14 -4.08
N GLU A 197 2.18 -4.03 -3.38
CA GLU A 197 2.67 -3.77 -2.02
C GLU A 197 1.60 -3.94 -0.91
N ALA A 198 0.42 -4.48 -1.21
CA ALA A 198 -0.72 -4.40 -0.28
C ALA A 198 -0.92 -5.61 0.66
N ALA A 199 -0.25 -6.74 0.41
CA ALA A 199 -0.61 -8.02 1.07
C ALA A 199 -0.45 -8.02 2.61
N ASP A 200 0.36 -7.12 3.16
CA ASP A 200 0.60 -6.90 4.59
C ASP A 200 0.04 -5.57 5.13
N THR A 201 -0.74 -4.83 4.33
CA THR A 201 -1.24 -3.50 4.72
C THR A 201 -2.69 -3.53 5.22
N GLY A 202 -3.18 -4.69 5.64
CA GLY A 202 -4.53 -4.83 6.19
C GLY A 202 -4.72 -4.02 7.48
N PRO A 203 -5.97 -3.71 7.88
CA PRO A 203 -7.23 -4.09 7.22
C PRO A 203 -7.44 -3.44 5.84
N PHE A 204 -8.25 -4.08 5.01
CA PHE A 204 -8.43 -3.69 3.60
C PHE A 204 -9.65 -2.79 3.38
N PHE A 205 -9.65 -2.12 2.22
CA PHE A 205 -10.60 -1.09 1.78
C PHE A 205 -10.47 0.24 2.52
N HIS A 206 -11.20 1.27 2.08
CA HIS A 206 -11.20 2.60 2.69
C HIS A 206 -11.92 2.64 4.05
N THR A 207 -12.64 1.59 4.42
CA THR A 207 -13.40 1.48 5.68
C THR A 207 -13.33 0.05 6.21
N ALA A 208 -13.90 -0.21 7.38
CA ALA A 208 -14.06 -1.59 7.84
C ALA A 208 -15.20 -2.26 7.08
N THR A 209 -14.85 -3.22 6.22
CA THR A 209 -15.82 -3.89 5.32
C THR A 209 -16.07 -5.34 5.74
N SER A 210 -17.34 -5.69 5.88
CA SER A 210 -17.78 -7.06 6.11
C SER A 210 -17.89 -7.82 4.80
N ILE A 211 -17.42 -9.08 4.79
CA ILE A 211 -17.52 -9.97 3.64
C ILE A 211 -18.64 -10.96 3.92
N VAL A 212 -19.73 -10.86 3.15
CA VAL A 212 -20.93 -11.68 3.34
C VAL A 212 -21.41 -12.21 1.98
N GLY A 213 -21.68 -13.52 1.92
CA GLY A 213 -22.16 -14.19 0.72
C GLY A 213 -21.06 -14.56 -0.27
N ALA A 214 -19.79 -14.51 0.13
CA ALA A 214 -18.69 -15.03 -0.67
C ALA A 214 -18.58 -16.57 -0.54
N PRO A 215 -17.99 -17.30 -1.52
CA PRO A 215 -17.78 -18.74 -1.42
C PRO A 215 -16.86 -19.19 -0.27
N ALA A 216 -15.98 -18.31 0.18
CA ALA A 216 -15.11 -18.46 1.35
C ALA A 216 -14.82 -17.09 1.98
N HIS A 217 -14.09 -17.06 3.11
CA HIS A 217 -13.63 -15.82 3.75
C HIS A 217 -14.74 -14.83 4.14
N ASN A 218 -15.90 -15.36 4.58
CA ASN A 218 -16.96 -14.51 5.14
C ASN A 218 -16.55 -14.07 6.54
N VAL A 219 -16.34 -12.77 6.72
CA VAL A 219 -15.79 -12.18 7.94
C VAL A 219 -16.45 -10.84 8.27
N ALA A 220 -16.43 -10.45 9.54
CA ALA A 220 -16.96 -9.16 9.96
C ALA A 220 -16.10 -7.98 9.48
N THR A 221 -14.81 -8.19 9.24
CA THR A 221 -13.87 -7.17 8.74
C THR A 221 -12.77 -7.86 7.95
N ALA A 222 -12.53 -7.42 6.72
CA ALA A 222 -11.44 -7.93 5.87
C ALA A 222 -10.09 -7.45 6.40
N THR A 223 -9.32 -8.36 6.98
CA THR A 223 -7.99 -8.15 7.55
C THR A 223 -6.87 -8.85 6.78
N THR A 224 -7.23 -9.79 5.88
CA THR A 224 -6.30 -10.48 4.98
C THR A 224 -6.61 -10.18 3.50
N ILE A 225 -5.59 -10.34 2.64
CA ILE A 225 -5.75 -10.08 1.21
C ILE A 225 -6.75 -11.05 0.57
N GLU A 226 -6.84 -12.29 1.04
CA GLU A 226 -7.82 -13.29 0.59
C GLU A 226 -9.26 -12.86 0.94
N GLU A 227 -9.49 -12.33 2.13
CA GLU A 227 -10.78 -11.75 2.52
C GLU A 227 -11.13 -10.55 1.64
N ALA A 228 -10.16 -9.71 1.29
CA ALA A 228 -10.38 -8.61 0.35
C ALA A 228 -10.71 -9.11 -1.07
N VAL A 229 -10.03 -10.14 -1.57
CA VAL A 229 -10.37 -10.78 -2.86
C VAL A 229 -11.78 -11.38 -2.82
N ALA A 230 -12.17 -12.00 -1.71
CA ALA A 230 -13.48 -12.62 -1.53
C ALA A 230 -14.64 -11.61 -1.68
N PHE A 231 -14.45 -10.34 -1.28
CA PHE A 231 -15.43 -9.27 -1.47
C PHE A 231 -15.95 -9.20 -2.91
N TYR A 232 -15.05 -9.32 -3.89
CA TYR A 232 -15.38 -9.17 -5.30
C TYR A 232 -16.23 -10.33 -5.86
N THR A 233 -16.40 -11.41 -5.11
CA THR A 233 -17.32 -12.51 -5.46
C THR A 233 -18.74 -12.31 -4.92
N THR A 234 -18.97 -11.28 -4.11
CA THR A 234 -20.24 -11.05 -3.41
C THR A 234 -21.28 -10.36 -4.28
N ALA A 235 -22.55 -10.43 -3.83
CA ALA A 235 -23.63 -9.67 -4.43
C ALA A 235 -23.46 -8.14 -4.28
N ALA A 236 -22.78 -7.69 -3.21
CA ALA A 236 -22.54 -6.27 -2.97
C ALA A 236 -21.67 -5.66 -4.06
N PHE A 237 -20.57 -6.32 -4.42
CA PHE A 237 -19.75 -5.90 -5.56
C PHE A 237 -20.55 -6.00 -6.87
N ARG A 238 -21.11 -7.18 -7.19
CA ARG A 238 -21.81 -7.43 -8.46
C ARG A 238 -22.92 -6.41 -8.76
N ASN A 239 -23.63 -5.97 -7.72
CA ASN A 239 -24.78 -5.06 -7.86
C ASN A 239 -24.40 -3.58 -7.71
N ALA A 240 -23.12 -3.26 -7.47
CA ALA A 240 -22.64 -1.89 -7.37
C ALA A 240 -22.61 -1.19 -8.74
N PRO A 241 -22.57 0.16 -8.79
CA PRO A 241 -22.54 0.90 -10.05
C PRO A 241 -21.41 0.51 -11.00
N ASP A 242 -20.20 0.28 -10.48
CA ASP A 242 -19.03 -0.18 -11.26
C ASP A 242 -18.75 -1.67 -11.04
N GLY A 243 -19.75 -2.39 -10.52
CA GLY A 243 -19.73 -3.81 -10.26
C GLY A 243 -19.93 -4.65 -11.51
N PHE A 244 -19.35 -5.85 -11.50
CA PHE A 244 -19.61 -6.87 -12.52
C PHE A 244 -19.46 -8.28 -11.94
N PRO A 245 -19.97 -9.34 -12.60
CA PRO A 245 -19.83 -10.69 -12.10
C PRO A 245 -18.37 -11.18 -12.13
N ILE A 246 -17.84 -11.55 -10.96
CA ILE A 246 -16.57 -12.28 -10.83
C ILE A 246 -16.85 -13.65 -10.20
N GLY A 247 -16.66 -14.70 -10.99
CA GLY A 247 -16.90 -16.08 -10.58
C GLY A 247 -15.61 -16.77 -10.14
N LEU A 248 -15.24 -16.61 -8.86
CA LEU A 248 -14.16 -17.37 -8.23
C LEU A 248 -14.76 -18.31 -7.19
N ASN A 249 -14.30 -19.57 -7.14
CA ASN A 249 -14.58 -20.46 -6.02
C ASN A 249 -13.61 -20.22 -4.84
N ALA A 250 -13.80 -20.93 -3.73
CA ALA A 250 -12.98 -20.80 -2.53
C ALA A 250 -11.46 -20.94 -2.80
N THR A 251 -11.04 -21.98 -3.53
CA THR A 251 -9.63 -22.21 -3.87
C THR A 251 -9.08 -21.12 -4.76
N GLN A 252 -9.86 -20.67 -5.74
CA GLN A 252 -9.43 -19.61 -6.66
C GLN A 252 -9.24 -18.25 -5.98
N ILE A 253 -10.00 -17.97 -4.91
CA ILE A 253 -9.78 -16.80 -4.05
C ILE A 253 -8.40 -16.90 -3.37
N ASP A 254 -8.08 -18.05 -2.79
CA ASP A 254 -6.79 -18.31 -2.14
C ASP A 254 -5.63 -18.23 -3.15
N ASP A 255 -5.81 -18.75 -4.36
CA ASP A 255 -4.82 -18.71 -5.43
C ASP A 255 -4.46 -17.26 -5.81
N VAL A 256 -5.46 -16.38 -5.96
CA VAL A 256 -5.24 -14.95 -6.20
C VAL A 256 -4.56 -14.28 -5.00
N GLY A 257 -4.93 -14.65 -3.77
CA GLY A 257 -4.24 -14.19 -2.56
C GLY A 257 -2.75 -14.57 -2.55
N ARG A 258 -2.43 -15.83 -2.86
CA ARG A 258 -1.06 -16.33 -3.00
C ARG A 258 -0.26 -15.56 -4.04
N PHE A 259 -0.87 -15.26 -5.19
CA PHE A 259 -0.25 -14.43 -6.23
C PHE A 259 0.15 -13.05 -5.70
N LEU A 260 -0.78 -12.34 -5.04
CA LEU A 260 -0.51 -11.01 -4.50
C LEU A 260 0.52 -11.02 -3.38
N ARG A 261 0.50 -12.06 -2.52
CA ARG A 261 1.53 -12.28 -1.48
C ARG A 261 2.91 -12.48 -2.09
N GLY A 262 3.02 -13.24 -3.18
CA GLY A 262 4.29 -13.44 -3.89
C GLY A 262 4.85 -12.12 -4.45
N LEU A 263 4.00 -11.29 -5.07
CA LEU A 263 4.42 -9.97 -5.57
C LEU A 263 4.91 -9.05 -4.45
N ASN A 264 4.18 -9.00 -3.33
CA ASN A 264 4.52 -8.19 -2.16
C ASN A 264 5.83 -8.66 -1.52
N ALA A 265 6.02 -9.96 -1.28
CA ALA A 265 7.26 -10.48 -0.73
C ALA A 265 8.48 -10.21 -1.63
N ALA A 266 8.31 -10.30 -2.96
CA ALA A 266 9.36 -9.93 -3.91
C ALA A 266 9.65 -8.41 -3.87
N PHE A 267 8.64 -7.58 -3.63
CA PHE A 267 8.78 -6.14 -3.50
C PHE A 267 9.53 -5.75 -2.21
N SER A 268 9.16 -6.31 -1.05
CA SER A 268 9.88 -6.08 0.21
C SER A 268 11.34 -6.54 0.12
N ALA A 269 11.61 -7.68 -0.54
CA ALA A 269 12.97 -8.12 -0.82
C ALA A 269 13.76 -7.11 -1.68
N ALA A 270 13.13 -6.45 -2.65
CA ALA A 270 13.77 -5.42 -3.47
C ALA A 270 14.12 -4.15 -2.65
N ILE A 271 13.25 -3.74 -1.72
CA ILE A 271 13.56 -2.65 -0.78
C ILE A 271 14.73 -3.05 0.13
N ALA A 272 14.70 -4.26 0.70
CA ALA A 272 15.79 -4.77 1.53
C ALA A 272 17.14 -4.73 0.79
N ILE A 273 17.18 -5.18 -0.46
CA ILE A 273 18.37 -5.15 -1.32
C ILE A 273 18.82 -3.70 -1.55
N LYS A 274 17.91 -2.77 -1.84
CA LYS A 274 18.25 -1.34 -2.02
C LYS A 274 18.91 -0.75 -0.78
N ARG A 275 18.43 -1.10 0.42
CA ARG A 275 18.98 -0.66 1.71
C ARG A 275 20.36 -1.28 1.97
N ILE A 276 20.55 -2.57 1.67
CA ILE A 276 21.88 -3.23 1.74
C ILE A 276 22.87 -2.58 0.75
N ASP A 277 22.44 -2.28 -0.47
CA ASP A 277 23.29 -1.64 -1.48
C ASP A 277 23.68 -0.21 -1.08
N ALA A 278 22.79 0.52 -0.40
CA ALA A 278 23.12 1.82 0.20
C ALA A 278 24.14 1.65 1.33
N GLU A 279 23.92 0.69 2.22
CA GLU A 279 24.81 0.44 3.35
C GLU A 279 26.23 0.05 2.91
N LEU A 280 26.35 -0.84 1.92
CA LEU A 280 27.65 -1.22 1.36
C LEU A 280 28.44 -0.01 0.84
N LYS A 281 27.74 0.99 0.26
CA LYS A 281 28.37 2.26 -0.16
C LYS A 281 28.77 3.13 1.03
N VAL A 282 27.93 3.21 2.05
CA VAL A 282 28.21 3.98 3.28
C VAL A 282 29.43 3.39 4.00
N VAL A 283 29.52 2.07 4.17
CA VAL A 283 30.69 1.42 4.77
C VAL A 283 31.95 1.65 3.94
N ALA A 284 31.88 1.51 2.61
CA ALA A 284 33.04 1.72 1.74
C ALA A 284 33.57 3.16 1.77
N GLN A 285 32.70 4.16 1.95
CA GLN A 285 33.08 5.57 1.96
C GLN A 285 33.50 6.06 3.34
N PHE A 286 32.79 5.63 4.39
CA PHE A 286 32.93 6.20 5.73
C PHE A 286 33.55 5.24 6.74
N HIS A 287 33.77 3.97 6.39
CA HIS A 287 34.25 2.94 7.31
C HIS A 287 33.44 2.93 8.62
N ASN A 288 34.01 2.51 9.73
CA ASN A 288 33.37 2.53 11.05
C ASN A 288 33.09 3.94 11.65
N THR A 289 33.08 5.04 10.87
CA THR A 289 32.82 6.39 11.41
C THR A 289 31.34 6.78 11.49
N GLN A 290 30.45 6.08 10.77
CA GLN A 290 29.01 6.36 10.71
C GLN A 290 28.14 5.17 11.19
N LEU A 291 28.61 4.47 12.23
CA LEU A 291 28.00 3.22 12.69
C LEU A 291 26.50 3.32 13.04
N ALA A 292 26.02 4.47 13.49
CA ALA A 292 24.60 4.67 13.81
C ALA A 292 23.72 4.57 12.54
N ILE A 293 24.07 5.32 11.50
CA ILE A 293 23.37 5.28 10.20
C ILE A 293 23.51 3.89 9.58
N GLN A 294 24.71 3.32 9.66
CA GLN A 294 25.00 2.00 9.12
C GLN A 294 24.09 0.92 9.73
N ARG A 295 24.03 0.88 11.06
CA ARG A 295 23.14 -0.04 11.78
C ARG A 295 21.68 0.21 11.50
N GLN A 296 21.25 1.46 11.34
CA GLN A 296 19.88 1.80 10.99
C GLN A 296 19.49 1.23 9.61
N LEU A 297 20.34 1.38 8.59
CA LEU A 297 20.09 0.81 7.26
C LEU A 297 19.98 -0.72 7.31
N ILE A 298 20.83 -1.38 8.09
CA ILE A 298 20.80 -2.84 8.26
C ILE A 298 19.52 -3.29 8.99
N GLN A 299 19.12 -2.57 10.03
CA GLN A 299 17.90 -2.84 10.77
C GLN A 299 16.66 -2.68 9.87
N LEU A 300 16.60 -1.59 9.11
CA LEU A 300 15.53 -1.33 8.15
C LEU A 300 15.47 -2.43 7.08
N ALA A 301 16.60 -2.81 6.48
CA ALA A 301 16.64 -3.95 5.55
C ALA A 301 16.12 -5.26 6.17
N ASN A 302 16.35 -5.45 7.47
CA ASN A 302 15.88 -6.63 8.18
C ASN A 302 14.37 -6.58 8.45
N VAL A 303 13.78 -5.39 8.65
CA VAL A 303 12.31 -5.21 8.73
C VAL A 303 11.67 -5.72 7.45
N GLU A 304 12.09 -5.21 6.29
CA GLU A 304 11.55 -5.63 4.98
C GLU A 304 11.74 -7.12 4.69
N THR A 305 12.88 -7.68 5.14
CA THR A 305 13.16 -9.11 5.02
C THR A 305 12.18 -9.92 5.85
N ASN A 306 11.85 -9.46 7.07
CA ASN A 306 10.87 -10.12 7.93
C ASN A 306 9.45 -9.93 7.40
N ASP A 307 9.12 -8.80 6.77
CA ASP A 307 7.82 -8.60 6.12
C ASP A 307 7.62 -9.61 4.99
N ALA A 308 8.62 -9.81 4.13
CA ALA A 308 8.59 -10.87 3.12
C ALA A 308 8.41 -12.28 3.73
N ILE A 309 9.06 -12.58 4.86
CA ILE A 309 8.89 -13.86 5.58
C ILE A 309 7.45 -13.99 6.09
N ASN A 310 6.92 -12.95 6.73
CA ASN A 310 5.60 -12.94 7.35
C ASN A 310 4.51 -13.11 6.29
N VAL A 311 4.61 -12.39 5.17
CA VAL A 311 3.64 -12.42 4.08
C VAL A 311 3.54 -13.80 3.45
N LEU A 312 4.67 -14.44 3.16
CA LEU A 312 4.68 -15.80 2.60
C LEU A 312 4.26 -16.84 3.64
N SER A 313 4.68 -16.69 4.89
CA SER A 313 4.40 -17.66 5.97
C SER A 313 2.98 -17.58 6.52
N ALA A 314 2.23 -16.52 6.21
CA ALA A 314 0.82 -16.38 6.57
C ALA A 314 -0.09 -17.43 5.91
N VAL A 315 0.39 -18.06 4.82
CA VAL A 315 -0.31 -19.15 4.12
C VAL A 315 0.60 -20.37 4.02
N SER A 316 0.03 -21.54 4.24
CA SER A 316 0.78 -22.80 4.28
C SER A 316 1.43 -23.11 2.93
N ASN A 317 2.72 -23.46 2.96
CA ASN A 317 3.51 -23.94 1.82
C ASN A 317 3.65 -22.96 0.63
N LEU A 318 3.44 -21.66 0.81
CA LEU A 318 3.76 -20.68 -0.23
C LEU A 318 5.27 -20.41 -0.26
N ASP A 319 5.92 -20.70 -1.40
CA ASP A 319 7.32 -20.40 -1.68
C ASP A 319 8.31 -20.74 -0.54
N ALA A 320 8.16 -21.93 0.08
CA ALA A 320 8.89 -22.32 1.29
C ALA A 320 10.43 -22.27 1.14
N ALA A 321 10.94 -22.52 -0.07
CA ALA A 321 12.36 -22.36 -0.39
C ALA A 321 12.81 -20.89 -0.32
N SER A 322 11.99 -19.96 -0.82
CA SER A 322 12.22 -18.52 -0.75
C SER A 322 12.17 -18.02 0.69
N VAL A 323 11.20 -18.50 1.49
CA VAL A 323 11.14 -18.22 2.94
C VAL A 323 12.43 -18.65 3.64
N THR A 324 12.99 -19.81 3.27
CA THR A 324 14.27 -20.27 3.82
C THR A 324 15.42 -19.34 3.46
N GLN A 325 15.47 -18.84 2.21
CA GLN A 325 16.47 -17.85 1.81
C GLN A 325 16.31 -16.53 2.57
N PHE A 326 15.09 -16.04 2.78
CA PHE A 326 14.86 -14.81 3.54
C PHE A 326 15.23 -14.96 5.02
N LYS A 327 14.95 -16.11 5.64
CA LYS A 327 15.43 -16.41 7.01
C LYS A 327 16.96 -16.42 7.10
N ASN A 328 17.63 -16.97 6.10
CA ASN A 328 19.08 -16.89 6.01
C ASN A 328 19.56 -15.44 5.89
N ALA A 329 18.91 -14.62 5.06
CA ALA A 329 19.24 -13.20 4.93
C ALA A 329 19.06 -12.45 6.26
N SER A 330 17.95 -12.68 6.98
CA SER A 330 17.67 -12.07 8.28
C SER A 330 18.73 -12.42 9.34
N THR A 331 19.23 -13.66 9.32
CA THR A 331 20.34 -14.10 10.18
C THR A 331 21.64 -13.35 9.86
N GLN A 332 21.93 -13.15 8.57
CA GLN A 332 23.11 -12.38 8.13
C GLN A 332 22.98 -10.89 8.47
N LEU A 333 21.80 -10.29 8.31
CA LEU A 333 21.55 -8.90 8.70
C LEU A 333 21.69 -8.70 10.21
N THR A 334 21.23 -9.65 11.02
CA THR A 334 21.46 -9.62 12.48
C THR A 334 22.95 -9.67 12.82
N THR A 335 23.72 -10.51 12.12
CA THR A 335 25.18 -10.58 12.28
C THR A 335 25.84 -9.25 11.90
N ALA A 336 25.45 -8.67 10.74
CA ALA A 336 25.97 -7.40 10.26
C ALA A 336 25.66 -6.24 11.21
N ALA A 337 24.46 -6.21 11.82
CA ALA A 337 24.05 -5.14 12.73
C ALA A 337 24.80 -5.17 14.07
N THR A 338 25.19 -6.36 14.54
CA THR A 338 25.73 -6.57 15.89
C THR A 338 27.25 -6.62 15.94
N THR A 339 27.91 -7.04 14.87
CA THR A 339 29.37 -7.11 14.82
C THR A 339 30.02 -5.73 14.94
N THR A 340 31.21 -5.70 15.53
CA THR A 340 32.11 -4.52 15.56
C THR A 340 33.17 -4.56 14.46
N ASP A 341 33.36 -5.72 13.83
CA ASP A 341 34.33 -5.91 12.75
C ASP A 341 33.73 -5.53 11.38
N GLU A 342 34.39 -4.60 10.69
CA GLU A 342 33.92 -4.07 9.41
C GLU A 342 33.93 -5.13 8.30
N ALA A 343 34.98 -5.96 8.23
CA ALA A 343 35.09 -7.01 7.22
C ALA A 343 33.98 -8.07 7.38
N THR A 344 33.69 -8.46 8.63
CA THR A 344 32.58 -9.34 8.96
C THR A 344 31.24 -8.70 8.58
N ARG A 345 31.04 -7.41 8.86
CA ARG A 345 29.81 -6.69 8.49
C ARG A 345 29.58 -6.70 6.98
N VAL A 346 30.60 -6.35 6.19
CA VAL A 346 30.53 -6.36 4.72
C VAL A 346 30.29 -7.77 4.18
N THR A 347 30.93 -8.79 4.74
CA THR A 347 30.72 -10.19 4.35
C THR A 347 29.28 -10.63 4.59
N ALA A 348 28.75 -10.33 5.77
CA ALA A 348 27.37 -10.65 6.13
C ALA A 348 26.36 -9.91 5.24
N LEU A 349 26.58 -8.62 4.92
CA LEU A 349 25.73 -7.86 4.00
C LEU A 349 25.68 -8.47 2.60
N ASN A 350 26.82 -8.85 2.04
CA ASN A 350 26.87 -9.52 0.73
C ASN A 350 26.17 -10.88 0.74
N ALA A 351 26.30 -11.64 1.83
CA ALA A 351 25.60 -12.90 2.02
C ALA A 351 24.07 -12.69 2.11
N ALA A 352 23.61 -11.69 2.87
CA ALA A 352 22.20 -11.32 2.98
C ALA A 352 21.61 -10.92 1.61
N ARG A 353 22.31 -10.03 0.89
CA ARG A 353 21.92 -9.60 -0.46
C ARG A 353 21.78 -10.77 -1.43
N THR A 354 22.73 -11.70 -1.40
CA THR A 354 22.71 -12.90 -2.24
C THR A 354 21.52 -13.79 -1.90
N ALA A 355 21.24 -14.00 -0.61
CA ALA A 355 20.10 -14.80 -0.17
C ALA A 355 18.76 -14.14 -0.57
N LEU A 356 18.60 -12.83 -0.37
CA LEU A 356 17.43 -12.07 -0.83
C LEU A 356 17.21 -12.19 -2.34
N THR A 357 18.28 -12.04 -3.13
CA THR A 357 18.22 -12.17 -4.60
C THR A 357 17.75 -13.57 -5.01
N ARG A 358 18.29 -14.63 -4.37
CA ARG A 358 17.86 -16.01 -4.64
C ARG A 358 16.43 -16.28 -4.20
N GLY A 359 16.03 -15.76 -3.03
CA GLY A 359 14.67 -15.90 -2.53
C GLY A 359 13.66 -15.21 -3.45
N SER A 360 13.93 -13.97 -3.86
CA SER A 360 13.08 -13.23 -4.79
C SER A 360 12.96 -13.93 -6.15
N ALA A 361 14.08 -14.38 -6.75
CA ALA A 361 14.07 -15.15 -7.99
C ALA A 361 13.39 -16.52 -7.86
N GLY A 362 13.29 -17.05 -6.64
CA GLY A 362 12.57 -18.28 -6.32
C GLY A 362 11.05 -18.10 -6.31
N ILE A 363 10.54 -16.89 -6.06
CA ILE A 363 9.09 -16.59 -6.04
C ILE A 363 8.53 -16.52 -7.47
N ALA A 364 9.21 -15.77 -8.34
CA ALA A 364 8.76 -15.53 -9.71
C ALA A 364 9.90 -15.10 -10.62
N THR A 365 9.70 -15.28 -11.92
CA THR A 365 10.58 -14.71 -12.97
C THR A 365 9.92 -13.49 -13.62
N ASN A 366 10.75 -12.63 -14.22
CA ASN A 366 10.33 -11.36 -14.85
C ASN A 366 9.63 -10.37 -13.91
N VAL A 367 9.91 -10.47 -12.60
CA VAL A 367 9.53 -9.47 -11.60
C VAL A 367 10.74 -8.57 -11.36
N SER A 368 10.64 -7.31 -11.77
CA SER A 368 11.71 -6.32 -11.57
C SER A 368 11.13 -4.99 -11.11
N TYR A 369 11.56 -4.56 -9.94
CA TYR A 369 11.16 -3.30 -9.33
C TYR A 369 12.33 -2.30 -9.35
N THR A 370 12.04 -1.10 -9.80
CA THR A 370 12.90 0.07 -9.68
C THR A 370 12.51 0.79 -8.39
N ILE A 371 13.25 0.52 -7.32
CA ILE A 371 13.01 1.13 -6.01
C ILE A 371 13.61 2.54 -5.98
N GLY A 372 12.75 3.53 -5.70
CA GLY A 372 13.14 4.94 -5.58
C GLY A 372 14.07 5.19 -4.39
N ASN A 373 14.73 6.35 -4.35
CA ASN A 373 15.70 6.62 -3.28
C ASN A 373 15.05 7.04 -1.96
N GLY A 374 13.76 7.37 -1.96
CA GLY A 374 12.98 7.65 -0.76
C GLY A 374 12.94 6.46 0.21
N SER A 375 12.97 5.22 -0.31
CA SER A 375 12.92 3.99 0.48
C SER A 375 14.23 3.60 1.19
N VAL A 376 15.30 4.40 1.07
CA VAL A 376 16.61 4.02 1.63
C VAL A 376 16.67 4.24 3.14
N MET A 377 16.30 5.43 3.62
CA MET A 377 16.43 5.80 5.04
C MET A 377 15.09 5.80 5.81
N PHE A 378 13.99 5.50 5.11
CA PHE A 378 12.63 5.50 5.65
C PHE A 378 11.88 4.28 5.15
#